data_AF-A0A956BZF8-F1
#
_entry.id   AF-A0A956BZF8-F1
#
_cell.length_a   1.000
_cell.length_b   1.000
_cell.length_c   1.000
_cell.angle_alpha   90.00
_cell.angle_beta   90.00
_cell.angle_gamma   90.00
#
_symmetry.space_group_name_H-M   'P 1'
#
loop_
_entity.id
_entity.type
_entity.pdbx_description
1 polymer ?
#
loop_
_entity_poly.entity_id
_entity_poly.type
_entity_poly.pdbx_seq_one_letter_code
_entity_poly.pdbx_strand_id
1 'polypeptide(L)'
;MVRAPTAVLVTGLALVIACGEGEKTAKSPKNNTPTPSPATEPKEVTHTVGEGETLWDIARAYGTTVDEVMAANDLTPRDVTRLSKGKALRIPGATQPVDVLAFKEEQRKGQVAPEDLPELTDGVYHWMAPGETVWGLSRLYEVPMDQILDRNGFDDEAVGRIRPGDPVIIPGATKAKSESNSKERPTGISHTVEPGETVWDMANTFKVSVAEIMAANGLNEKQVTLLREGTRLFIPGVTEDRKGRVSRRATRWQEKAAVVAKRLGLGSRKAAGDLLGGRIKPSWIRAAGSTSRLPGDLRWPVTKGWYVRGFGSGEGGYHLAMDIMGEIGWNVRAAAPGIVGYSGNEVRGFGNIVIVIHPGGWATLYAHNSVNFVVAGEQVKEGTILAEVGSTGISRGPHVHFELIFDRKNCDPAPLFRPGVRHRHRPSKAFSKVEWRRPKDRPRQVSCMPRRRHPRSRWVIHEDPEKDSQAGE
;
A
#
# COMPACT_ATOMS: atom_id res chain seq x y z
N MET A 1 -20.49 28.27 30.33
CA MET A 1 -19.14 28.66 29.87
C MET A 1 -18.29 27.40 29.79
N VAL A 2 -18.18 26.80 28.62
CA VAL A 2 -17.40 25.57 28.39
C VAL A 2 -16.23 25.96 27.50
N ARG A 3 -15.01 25.82 28.03
CA ARG A 3 -13.76 26.06 27.29
C ARG A 3 -13.53 24.89 26.33
N ALA A 4 -13.28 25.21 25.06
CA ALA A 4 -12.87 24.26 24.02
C ALA A 4 -11.43 23.74 24.27
N PRO A 5 -11.08 22.52 23.85
CA PRO A 5 -9.71 22.04 23.92
C PRO A 5 -8.88 22.61 22.75
N THR A 6 -7.74 23.17 23.12
CA THR A 6 -6.72 23.77 22.25
C THR A 6 -6.05 22.70 21.39
N ALA A 7 -6.10 22.86 20.07
CA ALA A 7 -5.29 22.08 19.14
C ALA A 7 -3.83 22.53 19.23
N VAL A 8 -2.92 21.61 19.51
CA VAL A 8 -1.47 21.84 19.44
C VAL A 8 -1.06 21.71 17.97
N LEU A 9 -0.83 22.84 17.32
CA LEU A 9 -0.18 22.93 16.01
C LEU A 9 1.32 22.70 16.19
N VAL A 10 1.86 21.65 15.57
CA VAL A 10 3.31 21.55 15.35
C VAL A 10 3.63 22.36 14.09
N THR A 11 4.15 23.57 14.28
CA THR A 11 4.54 24.48 13.21
C THR A 11 5.77 23.97 12.47
N GLY A 12 5.64 23.79 11.15
CA GLY A 12 6.74 23.50 10.24
C GLY A 12 7.62 24.72 10.00
N LEU A 13 8.94 24.48 10.02
CA LEU A 13 9.98 25.44 9.70
C LEU A 13 9.95 25.74 8.19
N ALA A 14 9.67 26.99 7.83
CA ALA A 14 9.74 27.49 6.45
C ALA A 14 11.19 27.87 6.10
N LEU A 15 11.77 27.23 5.08
CA LEU A 15 13.01 27.68 4.46
C LEU A 15 12.69 28.59 3.29
N VAL A 16 13.08 29.86 3.43
CA VAL A 16 13.03 30.90 2.40
C VAL A 16 14.16 30.62 1.40
N ILE A 17 13.82 30.42 0.13
CA ILE A 17 14.80 30.43 -0.97
C ILE A 17 14.58 31.70 -1.79
N ALA A 18 15.60 32.56 -1.81
CA ALA A 18 15.65 33.75 -2.63
C ALA A 18 15.92 33.40 -4.10
N CYS A 19 15.15 34.03 -5.00
CA CYS A 19 15.37 34.01 -6.45
C CYS A 19 16.60 34.84 -6.84
N GLY A 20 17.40 34.30 -7.76
CA GLY A 20 18.33 35.05 -8.59
C GLY A 20 18.12 34.66 -10.05
N GLU A 21 17.72 35.62 -10.88
CA GLU A 21 17.55 35.52 -12.34
C GLU A 21 18.89 35.60 -13.07
N GLY A 22 19.00 34.91 -14.21
CA GLY A 22 20.13 35.03 -15.13
C GLY A 22 19.91 34.22 -16.41
N GLU A 23 20.04 34.89 -17.56
CA GLU A 23 19.46 34.56 -18.86
C GLU A 23 20.16 33.47 -19.70
N LYS A 24 19.31 32.85 -20.53
CA LYS A 24 19.48 32.25 -21.87
C LYS A 24 20.88 32.25 -22.52
N THR A 25 21.29 31.08 -23.04
CA THR A 25 21.36 30.80 -24.50
C THR A 25 21.73 29.33 -24.79
N ALA A 26 21.21 28.82 -25.90
CA ALA A 26 21.31 27.43 -26.34
C ALA A 26 22.60 27.13 -27.13
N LYS A 27 23.17 25.93 -26.95
CA LYS A 27 23.88 25.15 -27.98
C LYS A 27 24.01 23.67 -27.57
N SER A 28 23.70 22.79 -28.52
CA SER A 28 23.78 21.32 -28.42
C SER A 28 25.25 20.84 -28.32
N PRO A 29 25.59 19.82 -27.50
CA PRO A 29 26.97 19.42 -27.27
C PRO A 29 27.50 18.48 -28.37
N LYS A 30 28.73 18.76 -28.84
CA LYS A 30 29.56 17.82 -29.59
C LYS A 30 30.32 16.94 -28.58
N ASN A 31 30.40 15.65 -28.90
CA ASN A 31 31.21 14.63 -28.24
C ASN A 31 32.63 15.10 -27.93
N ASN A 32 32.95 15.28 -26.65
CA ASN A 32 34.32 15.28 -26.14
C ASN A 32 34.39 14.27 -25.00
N THR A 33 35.07 13.16 -25.26
CA THR A 33 35.50 12.18 -24.27
C THR A 33 36.40 12.87 -23.23
N PRO A 34 36.10 12.81 -21.92
CA PRO A 34 37.05 13.25 -20.92
C PRO A 34 38.06 12.14 -20.63
N THR A 35 39.33 12.45 -20.79
CA THR A 35 40.50 11.76 -20.23
C THR A 35 40.31 11.53 -18.71
N PRO A 36 40.73 10.39 -18.14
CA PRO A 36 40.52 10.08 -16.72
C PRO A 36 41.21 11.12 -15.83
N SER A 37 40.40 11.80 -15.01
CA SER A 37 40.83 12.61 -13.88
C SER A 37 41.53 11.72 -12.84
N PRO A 38 42.62 12.16 -12.18
CA PRO A 38 43.20 11.42 -11.07
C PRO A 38 42.14 11.23 -9.97
N ALA A 39 41.96 9.98 -9.55
CA ALA A 39 41.01 9.60 -8.51
C ALA A 39 41.34 10.36 -7.23
N THR A 40 40.41 11.21 -6.80
CA THR A 40 40.43 11.74 -5.43
C THR A 40 40.17 10.56 -4.51
N GLU A 41 41.12 10.22 -3.64
CA GLU A 41 40.90 9.16 -2.65
C GLU A 41 39.60 9.44 -1.88
N PRO A 42 38.69 8.45 -1.76
CA PRO A 42 37.46 8.65 -1.01
C PRO A 42 37.83 8.97 0.44
N LYS A 43 37.32 10.09 0.96
CA LYS A 43 37.45 10.40 2.39
C LYS A 43 36.79 9.26 3.18
N GLU A 44 37.57 8.57 4.00
CA GLU A 44 37.16 7.37 4.70
C GLU A 44 37.67 7.42 6.14
N VAL A 45 36.80 7.11 7.09
CA VAL A 45 37.14 7.03 8.52
C VAL A 45 36.90 5.61 9.00
N THR A 46 37.83 5.06 9.79
CA THR A 46 37.59 3.79 10.47
C THR A 46 36.87 4.03 11.80
N HIS A 47 35.69 3.44 11.95
CA HIS A 47 34.92 3.39 13.20
C HIS A 47 35.11 2.03 13.88
N THR A 48 35.31 2.00 15.20
CA THR A 48 35.39 0.75 15.96
C THR A 48 34.07 0.53 16.68
N VAL A 49 33.40 -0.57 16.36
CA VAL A 49 32.06 -0.90 16.88
C VAL A 49 32.08 -0.97 18.40
N GLY A 50 31.29 -0.09 19.02
CA GLY A 50 31.01 -0.05 20.45
C GLY A 50 30.09 -1.17 20.93
N GLU A 51 29.88 -1.25 22.23
CA GLU A 51 29.04 -2.28 22.83
C GLU A 51 27.55 -2.04 22.51
N GLY A 52 26.90 -3.01 21.87
CA GLY A 52 25.48 -2.92 21.50
C GLY A 52 25.17 -1.99 20.31
N GLU A 53 26.20 -1.52 19.60
CA GLU A 53 26.02 -0.76 18.36
C GLU A 53 25.66 -1.67 17.20
N THR A 54 24.72 -1.21 16.38
CA THR A 54 24.35 -1.86 15.13
C THR A 54 24.91 -1.10 13.94
N LEU A 55 25.04 -1.76 12.77
CA LEU A 55 25.46 -1.08 11.54
C LEU A 55 24.52 0.09 11.17
N TRP A 56 23.26 0.01 11.60
CA TRP A 56 22.25 1.05 11.43
C TRP A 56 22.53 2.28 12.30
N ASP A 57 22.92 2.07 13.56
CA ASP A 57 23.31 3.15 14.47
C ASP A 57 24.51 3.90 13.92
N ILE A 58 25.51 3.14 13.45
CA ILE A 58 26.76 3.68 12.91
C ILE A 58 26.49 4.44 11.61
N ALA A 59 25.81 3.83 10.62
CA ALA A 59 25.51 4.49 9.36
C ALA A 59 24.75 5.82 9.57
N ARG A 60 23.77 5.81 10.50
CA ARG A 60 22.99 7.00 10.85
C ARG A 60 23.84 8.09 11.49
N ALA A 61 24.67 7.75 12.48
CA ALA A 61 25.52 8.72 13.17
C ALA A 61 26.50 9.43 12.21
N TYR A 62 27.00 8.69 11.22
CA TYR A 62 27.93 9.20 10.22
C TYR A 62 27.25 9.84 8.99
N GLY A 63 25.91 9.85 8.92
CA GLY A 63 25.18 10.41 7.78
C GLY A 63 25.38 9.65 6.46
N THR A 64 25.67 8.34 6.54
CA THR A 64 25.84 7.42 5.40
C THR A 64 24.74 6.36 5.42
N THR A 65 24.81 5.39 4.50
CA THR A 65 23.89 4.26 4.45
C THR A 65 24.55 2.96 4.93
N VAL A 66 23.75 2.05 5.46
CA VAL A 66 24.19 0.70 5.83
C VAL A 66 24.83 0.00 4.62
N ASP A 67 24.27 0.19 3.42
CA ASP A 67 24.79 -0.41 2.19
C ASP A 67 26.18 0.13 1.81
N GLU A 68 26.41 1.44 1.97
CA GLU A 68 27.73 2.04 1.72
C GLU A 68 28.78 1.54 2.73
N VAL A 69 28.40 1.44 4.01
CA VAL A 69 29.27 0.85 5.04
C VAL A 69 29.52 -0.63 4.77
N MET A 70 28.51 -1.39 4.36
CA MET A 70 28.67 -2.81 4.01
C MET A 70 29.59 -2.99 2.80
N ALA A 71 29.39 -2.20 1.75
CA ALA A 71 30.20 -2.25 0.54
C ALA A 71 31.66 -1.86 0.80
N ALA A 72 31.90 -0.84 1.63
CA ALA A 72 33.24 -0.44 2.04
C ALA A 72 33.92 -1.51 2.91
N ASN A 73 33.19 -2.43 3.55
CA ASN A 73 33.73 -3.41 4.49
C ASN A 73 33.55 -4.88 4.07
N ASP A 74 33.15 -5.12 2.82
CA ASP A 74 32.89 -6.46 2.28
C ASP A 74 31.92 -7.28 3.18
N LEU A 75 30.95 -6.60 3.81
CA LEU A 75 30.02 -7.24 4.74
C LEU A 75 28.83 -7.85 4.00
N THR A 76 28.41 -9.03 4.46
CA THR A 76 27.17 -9.67 4.01
C THR A 76 26.01 -9.34 4.96
N PRO A 77 24.74 -9.51 4.56
CA PRO A 77 23.59 -9.32 5.45
C PRO A 77 23.64 -10.16 6.74
N ARG A 78 24.32 -11.31 6.71
CA ARG A 78 24.54 -12.14 7.91
C ARG A 78 25.47 -11.47 8.92
N ASP A 79 26.44 -10.69 8.45
CA ASP A 79 27.41 -10.00 9.30
C ASP A 79 26.77 -8.80 10.01
N VAL A 80 25.74 -8.19 9.41
CA VAL A 80 24.99 -7.05 9.98
C VAL A 80 24.34 -7.42 11.32
N THR A 81 23.79 -8.64 11.42
CA THR A 81 23.11 -9.15 12.63
C THR A 81 24.07 -9.78 13.64
N ARG A 82 25.34 -9.94 13.27
CA ARG A 82 26.40 -10.57 14.09
C ARG A 82 27.57 -9.61 14.32
N LEU A 83 27.30 -8.31 14.26
CA LEU A 83 28.31 -7.30 14.42
C LEU A 83 28.83 -7.33 15.87
N SER A 84 30.11 -7.64 16.04
CA SER A 84 30.74 -7.78 17.36
C SER A 84 31.44 -6.49 17.77
N LYS A 85 31.39 -6.19 19.08
CA LYS A 85 32.21 -5.14 19.71
C LYS A 85 33.68 -5.27 19.30
N GLY A 86 34.32 -4.14 19.01
CA GLY A 86 35.73 -4.07 18.62
C GLY A 86 35.99 -4.30 17.13
N LYS A 87 34.97 -4.61 16.31
CA LYS A 87 35.15 -4.71 14.86
C LYS A 87 35.41 -3.32 14.27
N ALA A 88 36.48 -3.19 13.49
CA ALA A 88 36.77 -1.97 12.74
C ALA A 88 35.96 -1.95 11.44
N LEU A 89 35.31 -0.83 11.16
CA LEU A 89 34.50 -0.59 9.98
C LEU A 89 34.95 0.69 9.28
N ARG A 90 35.25 0.57 7.99
CA ARG A 90 35.46 1.66 7.06
C ARG A 90 34.16 2.39 6.75
N ILE A 91 34.08 3.68 7.06
CA ILE A 91 32.89 4.51 6.85
C ILE A 91 33.15 5.45 5.67
N PRO A 92 32.57 5.18 4.49
CA PRO A 92 32.82 5.97 3.30
C PRO A 92 32.15 7.35 3.39
N GLY A 93 32.84 8.39 2.92
CA GLY A 93 32.33 9.77 2.91
C GLY A 93 32.45 10.49 4.25
N ALA A 94 32.80 9.78 5.33
CA ALA A 94 33.05 10.38 6.63
C ALA A 94 34.37 11.15 6.62
N THR A 95 34.39 12.32 7.26
CA THR A 95 35.57 13.17 7.38
C THR A 95 36.20 13.12 8.77
N GLN A 96 35.43 12.71 9.78
CA GLN A 96 35.86 12.60 11.18
C GLN A 96 35.11 11.44 11.87
N PRO A 97 35.71 10.81 12.91
CA PRO A 97 35.00 9.85 13.75
C PRO A 97 33.82 10.51 14.48
N VAL A 98 32.68 9.81 14.52
CA VAL A 98 31.49 10.20 15.27
C VAL A 98 31.35 9.25 16.45
N ASP A 99 31.08 9.80 17.63
CA ASP A 99 30.67 9.02 18.79
C ASP A 99 29.20 8.61 18.61
N VAL A 100 29.00 7.34 18.26
CA VAL A 100 27.68 6.76 17.97
C VAL A 100 26.84 6.67 19.24
N LEU A 101 27.45 6.45 20.41
CA LEU A 101 26.73 6.43 21.68
C LEU A 101 26.26 7.84 22.05
N ALA A 102 27.13 8.85 21.96
CA ALA A 102 26.74 10.24 22.19
C ALA A 102 25.67 10.69 21.18
N PHE A 103 25.78 10.30 19.90
CA PHE A 103 24.74 10.54 18.90
C PHE A 103 23.41 9.86 19.27
N LYS A 104 23.44 8.61 19.73
CA LYS A 104 22.23 7.91 20.22
C LYS A 104 21.63 8.61 21.43
N GLU A 105 22.45 9.11 22.35
CA GLU A 105 22.01 9.88 23.51
C GLU A 105 21.42 11.25 23.11
N GLU A 106 22.02 11.94 22.14
CA GLU A 106 21.53 13.20 21.57
C GLU A 106 20.18 13.01 20.84
N GLN A 107 20.05 11.94 20.04
CA GLN A 107 18.78 11.56 19.40
C GLN A 107 17.72 11.19 20.43
N ARG A 108 18.12 10.51 21.52
CA ARG A 108 17.24 10.13 22.63
C ARG A 108 16.80 11.35 23.46
N LYS A 109 17.61 12.40 23.58
CA LYS A 109 17.21 13.69 24.17
C LYS A 109 16.12 14.41 23.35
N GLY A 110 15.93 14.05 22.08
CA GLY A 110 14.86 14.55 21.21
C GLY A 110 13.63 13.63 21.10
N GLN A 111 13.67 12.42 21.66
CA GLN A 111 12.53 11.50 21.75
C GLN A 111 11.81 11.71 23.08
N VAL A 112 10.50 11.93 23.03
CA VAL A 112 9.65 12.02 24.23
C VAL A 112 9.79 10.71 25.00
N ALA A 113 10.29 10.77 26.24
CA ALA A 113 10.41 9.57 27.06
C ALA A 113 9.02 8.96 27.31
N PRO A 114 8.88 7.63 27.53
CA PRO A 114 7.59 7.02 27.82
C PRO A 114 6.85 7.68 28.98
N GLU A 115 7.58 8.18 29.98
CA GLU A 115 7.03 8.95 31.10
C GLU A 115 6.52 10.37 30.73
N ASP A 116 6.99 10.94 29.61
CA ASP A 116 6.64 12.30 29.16
C ASP A 116 5.45 12.32 28.18
N LEU A 117 5.01 11.15 27.70
CA LEU A 117 3.83 11.05 26.84
C LEU A 117 2.53 11.15 27.65
N PRO A 118 1.52 11.90 27.16
CA PRO A 118 0.27 12.04 27.87
C PRO A 118 -0.45 10.70 28.01
N GLU A 119 -1.09 10.45 29.15
CA GLU A 119 -1.95 9.28 29.27
C GLU A 119 -3.07 9.32 28.23
N LEU A 120 -3.26 8.20 27.53
CA LEU A 120 -4.30 8.05 26.53
C LEU A 120 -5.60 7.60 27.18
N THR A 121 -6.67 8.33 26.93
CA THR A 121 -8.04 7.94 27.34
C THR A 121 -8.59 6.76 26.53
N ASP A 122 -8.06 6.56 25.32
CA ASP A 122 -8.39 5.45 24.43
C ASP A 122 -7.13 5.00 23.69
N GLY A 123 -6.71 3.77 24.00
CA GLY A 123 -5.55 3.09 23.43
C GLY A 123 -4.30 3.11 24.31
N VAL A 124 -3.21 2.62 23.74
CA VAL A 124 -1.88 2.57 24.36
C VAL A 124 -0.79 2.90 23.36
N TYR A 125 0.36 3.37 23.85
CA TYR A 125 1.56 3.49 23.03
C TYR A 125 2.21 2.13 22.87
N HIS A 126 2.47 1.77 21.62
CA HIS A 126 3.32 0.65 21.25
C HIS A 126 4.63 1.18 20.67
N TRP A 127 5.75 0.74 21.23
CA TRP A 127 7.08 1.13 20.77
C TRP A 127 7.54 0.17 19.70
N MET A 128 7.71 0.68 18.48
CA MET A 128 8.07 -0.14 17.32
C MET A 128 9.36 -0.90 17.58
N ALA A 129 9.33 -2.22 17.55
CA ALA A 129 10.51 -3.06 17.58
C ALA A 129 11.15 -3.17 16.18
N PRO A 130 12.44 -3.55 16.07
CA PRO A 130 13.07 -3.86 14.80
C PRO A 130 12.25 -4.88 13.98
N GLY A 131 11.86 -4.47 12.78
CA GLY A 131 11.11 -5.29 11.83
C GLY A 131 9.60 -5.35 12.01
N GLU A 132 9.05 -4.60 12.95
CA GLU A 132 7.61 -4.38 13.02
C GLU A 132 7.13 -3.39 11.96
N THR A 133 5.86 -3.52 11.60
CA THR A 133 5.16 -2.59 10.70
C THR A 133 3.81 -2.27 11.29
N VAL A 134 3.23 -1.13 10.93
CA VAL A 134 1.83 -0.80 11.29
C VAL A 134 0.87 -1.91 10.83
N TRP A 135 1.19 -2.60 9.74
CA TRP A 135 0.45 -3.77 9.28
C TRP A 135 0.53 -4.95 10.26
N GLY A 136 1.74 -5.25 10.75
CA GLY A 136 1.96 -6.24 11.79
C GLY A 136 1.19 -5.90 13.07
N LEU A 137 1.24 -4.64 13.48
CA LEU A 137 0.52 -4.14 14.67
C LEU A 137 -0.99 -4.24 14.53
N SER A 138 -1.55 -3.90 13.38
CA SER A 138 -2.98 -4.07 13.08
C SER A 138 -3.45 -5.50 13.38
N ARG A 139 -2.67 -6.50 12.98
CA ARG A 139 -2.99 -7.92 13.23
C ARG A 139 -2.71 -8.35 14.65
N LEU A 140 -1.58 -7.92 15.22
CA LEU A 140 -1.16 -8.24 16.58
C LEU A 140 -2.16 -7.72 17.63
N TYR A 141 -2.64 -6.50 17.44
CA TYR A 141 -3.62 -5.87 18.33
C TYR A 141 -5.06 -6.13 17.95
N GLU A 142 -5.30 -6.73 16.77
CA GLU A 142 -6.62 -6.86 16.17
C GLU A 142 -7.35 -5.52 16.03
N VAL A 143 -6.62 -4.49 15.57
CA VAL A 143 -7.15 -3.15 15.32
C VAL A 143 -7.03 -2.84 13.83
N PRO A 144 -8.10 -2.42 13.15
CA PRO A 144 -8.02 -2.05 11.74
C PRO A 144 -6.92 -1.02 11.45
N MET A 145 -6.13 -1.26 10.41
CA MET A 145 -4.96 -0.43 10.12
C MET A 145 -5.34 1.04 9.89
N ASP A 146 -6.45 1.31 9.22
CA ASP A 146 -6.97 2.66 9.01
C ASP A 146 -7.17 3.42 10.33
N GLN A 147 -7.68 2.75 11.37
CA GLN A 147 -7.83 3.35 12.69
C GLN A 147 -6.48 3.66 13.35
N ILE A 148 -5.48 2.79 13.18
CA ILE A 148 -4.13 3.08 13.68
C ILE A 148 -3.55 4.29 12.93
N LEU A 149 -3.65 4.33 11.60
CA LEU A 149 -3.13 5.45 10.81
C LEU A 149 -3.82 6.77 11.18
N ASP A 150 -5.15 6.78 11.21
CA ASP A 150 -5.94 7.98 11.51
C ASP A 150 -5.65 8.48 12.94
N ARG A 151 -5.54 7.58 13.92
CA ARG A 151 -5.26 7.94 15.32
C ARG A 151 -3.87 8.57 15.49
N ASN A 152 -2.92 8.18 14.67
CA ASN A 152 -1.55 8.69 14.69
C ASN A 152 -1.30 9.83 13.70
N GLY A 153 -2.28 10.18 12.87
CA GLY A 153 -2.10 11.16 11.79
C GLY A 153 -1.11 10.71 10.71
N PHE A 154 -0.90 9.40 10.56
CA PHE A 154 0.02 8.85 9.57
C PHE A 154 -0.59 8.90 8.17
N ASP A 155 0.12 9.51 7.23
CA ASP A 155 -0.18 9.41 5.81
C ASP A 155 0.44 8.14 5.19
N ASP A 156 0.11 7.84 3.93
CA ASP A 156 0.56 6.59 3.29
C ASP A 156 2.10 6.50 3.16
N GLU A 157 2.84 7.62 3.20
CA GLU A 157 4.32 7.62 3.23
C GLU A 157 4.89 7.59 4.65
N ALA A 158 4.13 8.05 5.65
CA ALA A 158 4.53 8.01 7.05
C ALA A 158 4.72 6.57 7.50
N VAL A 159 3.92 5.62 6.99
CA VAL A 159 4.05 4.19 7.32
C VAL A 159 5.44 3.64 6.97
N GLY A 160 6.00 4.04 5.82
CA GLY A 160 7.37 3.67 5.42
C GLY A 160 8.45 4.49 6.13
N ARG A 161 8.08 5.55 6.86
CA ARG A 161 8.98 6.42 7.64
C ARG A 161 9.03 6.06 9.13
N ILE A 162 8.08 5.29 9.64
CA ILE A 162 8.11 4.78 11.01
C ILE A 162 9.36 3.91 11.19
N ARG A 163 10.07 4.13 12.28
CA ARG A 163 11.34 3.47 12.62
C ARG A 163 11.17 2.68 13.91
N PRO A 164 12.04 1.69 14.14
CA PRO A 164 12.18 1.09 15.46
C PRO A 164 12.45 2.19 16.51
N GLY A 165 11.74 2.13 17.63
CA GLY A 165 11.76 3.13 18.69
C GLY A 165 10.73 4.26 18.54
N ASP A 166 10.00 4.35 17.43
CA ASP A 166 8.92 5.33 17.32
C ASP A 166 7.68 4.85 18.11
N PRO A 167 6.99 5.74 18.85
CA PRO A 167 5.74 5.40 19.49
C PRO A 167 4.57 5.43 18.49
N VAL A 168 3.79 4.36 18.47
CA VAL A 168 2.55 4.24 17.70
C VAL A 168 1.38 4.04 18.65
N ILE A 169 0.37 4.90 18.54
CA ILE A 169 -0.87 4.78 19.30
C ILE A 169 -1.71 3.64 18.73
N ILE A 170 -2.05 2.67 19.57
CA ILE A 170 -2.96 1.58 19.23
C ILE A 170 -4.32 1.85 19.90
N PRO A 171 -5.34 2.35 19.15
CA PRO A 171 -6.64 2.67 19.72
C PRO A 171 -7.34 1.40 20.24
N GLY A 172 -8.06 1.52 21.35
CA GLY A 172 -8.80 0.42 21.99
C GLY A 172 -7.95 -0.71 22.60
N ALA A 173 -6.63 -0.69 22.46
CA ALA A 173 -5.75 -1.66 23.11
C ALA A 173 -5.47 -1.28 24.58
N THR A 174 -5.24 -2.29 25.43
CA THR A 174 -4.94 -2.10 26.86
C THR A 174 -3.45 -2.29 27.14
N LYS A 175 -2.95 -1.72 28.26
CA LYS A 175 -1.53 -1.84 28.67
C LYS A 175 -1.12 -3.32 28.79
N ALA A 176 -1.97 -4.14 29.42
CA ALA A 176 -1.75 -5.59 29.53
C ALA A 176 -1.63 -6.31 28.18
N LYS A 177 -2.47 -5.94 27.18
CA LYS A 177 -2.37 -6.52 25.83
C LYS A 177 -1.09 -6.09 25.13
N SER A 178 -0.65 -4.84 25.32
CA SER A 178 0.61 -4.34 24.77
C SER A 178 1.84 -5.04 25.34
N GLU A 179 1.89 -5.24 26.65
CA GLU A 179 3.00 -5.93 27.32
C GLU A 179 3.08 -7.42 26.99
N SER A 180 1.92 -8.07 26.77
CA SER A 180 1.86 -9.44 26.28
C SER A 180 2.37 -9.53 24.84
N ASN A 181 1.90 -8.63 23.99
CA ASN A 181 2.22 -8.61 22.56
C ASN A 181 3.69 -8.24 22.28
N SER A 182 4.30 -7.36 23.08
CA SER A 182 5.73 -7.02 22.94
C SER A 182 6.68 -8.18 23.25
N LYS A 183 6.17 -9.28 23.83
CA LYS A 183 6.93 -10.51 24.13
C LYS A 183 6.68 -11.62 23.12
N GLU A 184 5.62 -11.56 22.32
CA GLU A 184 5.32 -12.56 21.30
C GLU A 184 6.13 -12.29 20.04
N ARG A 185 6.91 -13.30 19.59
CA ARG A 185 7.58 -13.22 18.29
C ARG A 185 6.55 -13.31 17.17
N PRO A 186 6.75 -12.57 16.05
CA PRO A 186 5.91 -12.71 14.87
C PRO A 186 5.85 -14.18 14.45
N THR A 187 4.65 -14.75 14.37
CA THR A 187 4.45 -16.11 13.83
C THR A 187 4.61 -16.07 12.32
N GLY A 188 5.23 -17.09 11.71
CA GLY A 188 5.44 -17.15 10.27
C GLY A 188 6.27 -18.37 9.88
N ILE A 189 6.73 -18.40 8.63
CA ILE A 189 7.59 -19.48 8.12
C ILE A 189 8.88 -18.90 7.53
N SER A 190 9.92 -19.72 7.41
CA SER A 190 11.09 -19.38 6.58
C SER A 190 10.86 -19.88 5.17
N HIS A 191 10.89 -19.00 4.19
CA HIS A 191 10.88 -19.30 2.76
C HIS A 191 12.29 -19.18 2.17
N THR A 192 12.60 -19.98 1.16
CA THR A 192 13.85 -19.89 0.42
C THR A 192 13.54 -19.36 -0.98
N VAL A 193 14.12 -18.22 -1.35
CA VAL A 193 13.87 -17.55 -2.63
C VAL A 193 14.19 -18.50 -3.79
N GLU A 194 13.19 -18.73 -4.63
CA GLU A 194 13.30 -19.59 -5.81
C GLU A 194 14.02 -18.86 -6.97
N PRO A 195 14.55 -19.59 -7.98
CA PRO A 195 15.21 -18.98 -9.13
C PRO A 195 14.29 -17.97 -9.84
N GLY A 196 14.70 -16.70 -9.88
CA GLY A 196 13.95 -15.61 -10.52
C GLY A 196 12.75 -15.09 -9.72
N GLU A 197 12.50 -15.62 -8.51
CA GLU A 197 11.44 -15.16 -7.63
C GLU A 197 11.80 -13.80 -7.00
N THR A 198 10.90 -12.84 -7.10
CA THR A 198 11.06 -11.52 -6.47
C THR A 198 10.30 -11.43 -5.14
N VAL A 199 10.60 -10.42 -4.31
CA VAL A 199 9.78 -10.15 -3.11
C VAL A 199 8.32 -9.89 -3.45
N TRP A 200 8.04 -9.39 -4.65
CA TRP A 200 6.69 -9.16 -5.14
C TRP A 200 5.97 -10.48 -5.43
N ASP A 201 6.67 -11.44 -6.01
CA ASP A 201 6.11 -12.77 -6.25
C ASP A 201 5.80 -13.47 -4.92
N MET A 202 6.72 -13.41 -3.96
CA MET A 202 6.49 -13.91 -2.60
C MET A 202 5.31 -13.23 -1.91
N ALA A 203 5.25 -11.89 -1.92
CA ALA A 203 4.16 -11.11 -1.34
C ALA A 203 2.80 -11.53 -1.91
N ASN A 204 2.71 -11.65 -3.24
CA ASN A 204 1.51 -12.09 -3.93
C ASN A 204 1.16 -13.56 -3.65
N THR A 205 2.15 -14.44 -3.57
CA THR A 205 1.97 -15.87 -3.28
C THR A 205 1.48 -16.08 -1.85
N PHE A 206 2.15 -15.48 -0.88
CA PHE A 206 1.85 -15.65 0.54
C PHE A 206 0.72 -14.76 1.06
N LYS A 207 0.22 -13.82 0.24
CA LYS A 207 -0.76 -12.79 0.62
C LYS A 207 -0.25 -11.96 1.81
N VAL A 208 0.99 -11.52 1.68
CA VAL A 208 1.71 -10.66 2.63
C VAL A 208 2.15 -9.40 1.91
N SER A 209 2.13 -8.24 2.57
CA SER A 209 2.65 -7.02 1.94
C SER A 209 4.16 -7.10 1.78
N VAL A 210 4.70 -6.42 0.77
CA VAL A 210 6.16 -6.31 0.62
C VAL A 210 6.78 -5.62 1.83
N ALA A 211 6.11 -4.60 2.38
CA ALA A 211 6.55 -3.90 3.59
C ALA A 211 6.69 -4.84 4.80
N GLU A 212 5.76 -5.77 5.00
CA GLU A 212 5.86 -6.77 6.07
C GLU A 212 7.03 -7.73 5.87
N ILE A 213 7.24 -8.23 4.65
CA ILE A 213 8.38 -9.12 4.35
C ILE A 213 9.69 -8.36 4.56
N MET A 214 9.78 -7.14 4.03
CA MET A 214 10.97 -6.31 4.17
C MET A 214 11.30 -6.04 5.63
N ALA A 215 10.33 -5.55 6.40
CA ALA A 215 10.54 -5.23 7.80
C ALA A 215 10.95 -6.47 8.60
N ALA A 216 10.24 -7.59 8.45
CA ALA A 216 10.54 -8.81 9.20
C ALA A 216 11.93 -9.40 8.89
N ASN A 217 12.54 -8.99 7.78
CA ASN A 217 13.88 -9.42 7.36
C ASN A 217 14.92 -8.29 7.41
N GLY A 218 14.56 -7.09 7.88
CA GLY A 218 15.45 -5.92 7.89
C GLY A 218 15.91 -5.46 6.51
N LEU A 219 15.11 -5.70 5.46
CA LEU A 219 15.44 -5.35 4.08
C LEU A 219 15.05 -3.91 3.73
N ASN A 220 15.88 -3.27 2.92
CA ASN A 220 15.56 -2.00 2.23
C ASN A 220 15.23 -2.22 0.75
N GLU A 221 14.79 -1.18 0.04
CA GLU A 221 14.38 -1.27 -1.37
C GLU A 221 15.50 -1.73 -2.31
N LYS A 222 16.76 -1.33 -2.05
CA LYS A 222 17.92 -1.77 -2.84
C LYS A 222 18.23 -3.24 -2.60
N GLN A 223 18.13 -3.70 -1.35
CA GLN A 223 18.37 -5.10 -0.99
C GLN A 223 17.30 -6.01 -1.59
N VAL A 224 16.06 -5.54 -1.67
CA VAL A 224 14.96 -6.25 -2.35
C VAL A 224 15.25 -6.50 -3.82
N THR A 225 15.79 -5.53 -4.55
CA THR A 225 16.11 -5.70 -5.98
C THR A 225 17.33 -6.57 -6.22
N LEU A 226 18.14 -6.80 -5.19
CA LEU A 226 19.36 -7.62 -5.23
C LEU A 226 19.18 -9.00 -4.60
N LEU A 227 17.93 -9.39 -4.25
CA LEU A 227 17.65 -10.72 -3.71
C LEU A 227 18.12 -11.81 -4.67
N ARG A 228 18.91 -12.74 -4.14
CA ARG A 228 19.44 -13.87 -4.89
C ARG A 228 18.67 -15.13 -4.56
N GLU A 229 18.59 -16.04 -5.53
CA GLU A 229 18.16 -17.42 -5.32
C GLU A 229 18.86 -18.03 -4.09
N GLY A 230 18.12 -18.81 -3.31
CA GLY A 230 18.63 -19.46 -2.10
C GLY A 230 18.67 -18.55 -0.86
N THR A 231 18.37 -17.26 -1.00
CA THR A 231 18.20 -16.36 0.16
C THR A 231 17.05 -16.86 1.02
N ARG A 232 17.28 -17.03 2.33
CA ARG A 232 16.21 -17.38 3.27
C ARG A 232 15.59 -16.12 3.83
N LEU A 233 14.29 -15.97 3.64
CA LEU A 233 13.49 -14.87 4.18
C LEU A 233 12.40 -15.43 5.10
N PHE A 234 12.17 -14.73 6.20
CA PHE A 234 11.03 -14.97 7.07
C PHE A 234 9.77 -14.31 6.51
N ILE A 235 8.72 -15.09 6.34
CA ILE A 235 7.41 -14.63 5.85
C ILE A 235 6.47 -14.52 7.06
N PRO A 236 6.15 -13.29 7.52
CA PRO A 236 5.34 -13.10 8.72
C PRO A 236 3.85 -13.35 8.45
N GLY A 237 3.16 -13.84 9.48
CA GLY A 237 1.71 -13.89 9.53
C GLY A 237 1.05 -15.01 8.75
N VAL A 238 1.82 -15.97 8.24
CA VAL A 238 1.35 -17.14 7.50
C VAL A 238 1.45 -18.41 8.34
N THR A 239 0.65 -19.40 7.96
CA THR A 239 0.63 -20.74 8.55
C THR A 239 0.65 -21.79 7.44
N GLU A 240 1.30 -22.90 7.71
CA GLU A 240 1.38 -24.05 6.81
C GLU A 240 0.42 -25.15 7.29
N ASP A 241 -0.41 -25.68 6.39
CA ASP A 241 -1.28 -26.80 6.71
C ASP A 241 -0.53 -28.14 6.65
N ARG A 242 -1.18 -29.24 7.08
CA ARG A 242 -0.58 -30.59 7.07
C ARG A 242 -0.17 -31.09 5.67
N LYS A 243 -0.62 -30.42 4.61
CA LYS A 243 -0.30 -30.74 3.20
C LYS A 243 0.78 -29.82 2.64
N GLY A 244 1.41 -29.00 3.47
CA GLY A 244 2.45 -28.05 3.07
C GLY A 244 1.92 -26.78 2.39
N ARG A 245 0.61 -26.53 2.42
CA ARG A 245 0.05 -25.32 1.80
C ARG A 245 0.16 -24.16 2.76
N VAL A 246 0.88 -23.13 2.34
CA VAL A 246 1.05 -21.89 3.08
C VAL A 246 -0.12 -20.95 2.77
N SER A 247 -0.71 -20.39 3.82
CA SER A 247 -1.75 -19.36 3.68
C SER A 247 -1.62 -18.32 4.77
N ARG A 248 -2.06 -17.10 4.47
CA ARG A 248 -2.15 -16.03 5.47
C ARG A 248 -3.14 -16.43 6.55
N ARG A 249 -2.71 -16.33 7.82
CA ARG A 249 -3.61 -16.59 8.95
C ARG A 249 -4.74 -15.55 8.95
N ALA A 250 -5.98 -16.00 8.99
CA ALA A 250 -7.11 -15.08 9.07
C ALA A 250 -7.15 -14.37 10.43
N THR A 251 -7.55 -13.09 10.44
CA THR A 251 -7.90 -12.39 11.68
C THR A 251 -9.31 -12.79 12.13
N ARG A 252 -9.63 -12.55 13.40
CA ARG A 252 -10.96 -12.85 13.95
C ARG A 252 -12.11 -12.16 13.19
N TRP A 253 -11.90 -10.96 12.65
CA TRP A 253 -12.93 -10.29 11.85
C TRP A 253 -13.04 -10.87 10.44
N GLN A 254 -11.94 -11.31 9.83
CA GLN A 254 -11.96 -11.99 8.53
C GLN A 254 -12.71 -13.33 8.63
N GLU A 255 -12.56 -14.05 9.75
CA GLU A 255 -13.36 -15.26 10.03
C GLU A 255 -14.86 -14.95 10.11
N LYS A 256 -15.25 -13.88 10.81
CA LYS A 256 -16.65 -13.42 10.86
C LYS A 256 -17.17 -13.01 9.47
N ALA A 257 -16.35 -12.31 8.69
CA ALA A 257 -16.68 -11.93 7.32
C ALA A 257 -16.91 -13.16 6.43
N ALA A 258 -16.08 -14.20 6.57
CA ALA A 258 -16.22 -15.44 5.81
C ALA A 258 -17.58 -16.14 6.08
N VAL A 259 -18.09 -16.10 7.32
CA VAL A 259 -19.43 -16.62 7.66
C VAL A 259 -20.51 -15.83 6.92
N VAL A 260 -20.41 -14.50 6.89
CA VAL A 260 -21.34 -13.64 6.16
C VAL A 260 -21.27 -13.92 4.65
N ALA A 261 -20.06 -14.07 4.10
CA ALA A 261 -19.85 -14.38 2.69
C ALA A 261 -20.50 -15.71 2.30
N LYS A 262 -20.29 -16.76 3.10
CA LYS A 262 -20.90 -18.08 2.88
C LYS A 262 -22.43 -17.98 2.86
N ARG A 263 -23.02 -17.28 3.84
CA ARG A 263 -24.48 -17.08 3.91
C ARG A 263 -25.04 -16.33 2.71
N LEU A 264 -24.32 -15.35 2.19
CA LEU A 264 -24.77 -14.50 1.09
C LEU A 264 -24.31 -14.97 -0.31
N GLY A 265 -23.48 -16.02 -0.38
CA GLY A 265 -22.87 -16.49 -1.62
C GLY A 265 -21.85 -15.52 -2.23
N LEU A 266 -21.22 -14.68 -1.41
CA LEU A 266 -20.16 -13.74 -1.81
C LEU A 266 -18.81 -14.47 -1.96
N GLY A 267 -17.82 -13.82 -2.55
CA GLY A 267 -16.46 -14.36 -2.71
C GLY A 267 -16.31 -15.45 -3.79
N SER A 268 -17.41 -15.94 -4.37
CA SER A 268 -17.36 -16.90 -5.48
C SER A 268 -17.07 -16.22 -6.83
N ARG A 269 -16.49 -16.97 -7.78
CA ARG A 269 -16.33 -16.52 -9.18
C ARG A 269 -17.67 -16.13 -9.82
N LYS A 270 -18.76 -16.81 -9.46
CA LYS A 270 -20.12 -16.45 -9.89
C LYS A 270 -20.53 -15.09 -9.34
N ALA A 271 -20.30 -14.83 -8.06
CA ALA A 271 -20.57 -13.51 -7.46
C ALA A 271 -19.75 -12.42 -8.14
N ALA A 272 -18.47 -12.65 -8.41
CA ALA A 272 -17.64 -11.71 -9.17
C ALA A 272 -18.23 -11.41 -10.55
N GLY A 273 -18.65 -12.45 -11.29
CA GLY A 273 -19.30 -12.29 -12.59
C GLY A 273 -20.63 -11.53 -12.54
N ASP A 274 -21.44 -11.76 -11.51
CA ASP A 274 -22.68 -11.01 -11.29
C ASP A 274 -22.39 -9.53 -11.00
N LEU A 275 -21.41 -9.23 -10.14
CA LEU A 275 -21.02 -7.87 -9.80
C LEU A 275 -20.43 -7.11 -11.00
N LEU A 276 -19.55 -7.74 -11.77
CA LEU A 276 -19.00 -7.17 -13.01
C LEU A 276 -20.08 -6.88 -14.07
N GLY A 277 -21.13 -7.70 -14.11
CA GLY A 277 -22.31 -7.49 -14.96
C GLY A 277 -23.33 -6.53 -14.37
N GLY A 278 -23.06 -5.92 -13.21
CA GLY A 278 -23.96 -5.05 -12.45
C GLY A 278 -25.25 -5.71 -11.98
N ARG A 279 -25.27 -7.03 -11.85
CA ARG A 279 -26.38 -7.80 -11.28
C ARG A 279 -26.22 -7.91 -9.77
N ILE A 280 -26.55 -6.84 -9.04
CA ILE A 280 -26.44 -6.80 -7.58
C ILE A 280 -27.73 -7.29 -6.94
N LYS A 281 -27.64 -8.39 -6.17
CA LYS A 281 -28.82 -8.99 -5.53
C LYS A 281 -29.35 -8.09 -4.40
N PRO A 282 -30.69 -8.02 -4.19
CA PRO A 282 -31.26 -7.23 -3.09
C PRO A 282 -30.72 -7.61 -1.70
N SER A 283 -30.39 -8.89 -1.47
CA SER A 283 -29.77 -9.34 -0.22
C SER A 283 -28.38 -8.75 0.00
N TRP A 284 -27.60 -8.56 -1.07
CA TRP A 284 -26.28 -7.94 -0.99
C TRP A 284 -26.37 -6.44 -0.71
N ILE A 285 -27.35 -5.75 -1.34
CA ILE A 285 -27.60 -4.33 -1.08
C ILE A 285 -28.01 -4.11 0.38
N ARG A 286 -28.90 -4.96 0.92
CA ARG A 286 -29.27 -4.93 2.35
C ARG A 286 -28.08 -5.16 3.27
N ALA A 287 -27.17 -6.07 2.90
CA ALA A 287 -25.97 -6.32 3.67
C ALA A 287 -24.98 -5.14 3.61
N ALA A 288 -24.92 -4.41 2.50
CA ALA A 288 -24.09 -3.22 2.34
C ALA A 288 -24.60 -2.01 3.14
N GLY A 289 -25.89 -1.98 3.52
CA GLY A 289 -26.51 -0.91 4.30
C GLY A 289 -27.88 -0.51 3.77
N SER A 290 -28.07 0.78 3.47
CA SER A 290 -29.36 1.29 2.98
C SER A 290 -29.70 0.73 1.59
N THR A 291 -30.92 0.22 1.39
CA THR A 291 -31.36 -0.25 0.07
C THR A 291 -31.84 0.86 -0.85
N SER A 292 -32.14 2.04 -0.31
CA SER A 292 -32.79 3.15 -1.02
C SER A 292 -31.88 4.35 -1.25
N ARG A 293 -30.70 4.38 -0.61
CA ARG A 293 -29.77 5.51 -0.66
C ARG A 293 -28.40 5.06 -1.15
N LEU A 294 -27.92 5.72 -2.19
CA LEU A 294 -26.54 5.62 -2.68
C LEU A 294 -25.61 6.49 -1.82
N PRO A 295 -24.29 6.20 -1.77
CA PRO A 295 -23.31 7.00 -1.04
C PRO A 295 -23.38 8.51 -1.32
N GLY A 296 -23.67 8.89 -2.58
CA GLY A 296 -23.76 10.29 -3.00
C GLY A 296 -22.50 10.74 -3.74
N ASP A 297 -21.35 10.52 -3.13
CA ASP A 297 -20.03 10.82 -3.66
C ASP A 297 -19.05 9.65 -3.43
N LEU A 298 -17.82 9.83 -3.87
CA LEU A 298 -16.74 8.86 -3.77
C LEU A 298 -15.48 9.54 -3.25
N ARG A 299 -14.75 8.89 -2.35
CA ARG A 299 -13.38 9.25 -2.00
C ARG A 299 -12.42 8.86 -3.12
N TRP A 300 -11.40 9.69 -3.32
CA TRP A 300 -10.24 9.33 -4.14
C TRP A 300 -9.49 8.13 -3.53
N PRO A 301 -9.36 6.99 -4.24
CA PRO A 301 -9.00 5.71 -3.61
C PRO A 301 -7.51 5.55 -3.29
N VAL A 302 -6.61 6.30 -3.93
CA VAL A 302 -5.16 6.25 -3.66
C VAL A 302 -4.70 7.65 -3.31
N THR A 303 -4.43 7.93 -2.03
CA THR A 303 -4.30 9.31 -1.52
C THR A 303 -3.34 10.16 -2.35
N LYS A 304 -2.14 9.67 -2.65
CA LYS A 304 -1.12 10.36 -3.45
C LYS A 304 -1.14 10.00 -4.93
N GLY A 305 -2.02 9.09 -5.34
CA GLY A 305 -2.15 8.66 -6.72
C GLY A 305 -2.72 9.75 -7.62
N TRP A 306 -2.41 9.67 -8.91
CA TRP A 306 -2.87 10.63 -9.91
C TRP A 306 -3.53 9.95 -11.10
N TYR A 307 -4.48 10.68 -11.69
CA TYR A 307 -5.15 10.33 -12.93
C TYR A 307 -4.17 10.07 -14.07
N VAL A 308 -4.38 8.97 -14.79
CA VAL A 308 -3.71 8.68 -16.07
C VAL A 308 -4.71 8.62 -17.19
N ARG A 309 -5.76 7.80 -17.02
CA ARG A 309 -6.67 7.44 -18.09
C ARG A 309 -8.09 7.32 -17.55
N GLY A 310 -9.04 7.93 -18.23
CA GLY A 310 -10.42 8.04 -17.77
C GLY A 310 -11.40 7.15 -18.52
N PHE A 311 -12.66 7.27 -18.10
CA PHE A 311 -13.80 6.57 -18.65
C PHE A 311 -14.04 6.95 -20.12
N GLY A 312 -14.37 5.97 -20.96
CA GLY A 312 -14.64 6.15 -22.39
C GLY A 312 -13.39 6.42 -23.24
N SER A 313 -12.18 6.21 -22.71
CA SER A 313 -10.93 6.45 -23.44
C SER A 313 -10.44 5.23 -24.23
N GLY A 314 -9.54 5.47 -25.19
CA GLY A 314 -9.02 4.45 -26.11
C GLY A 314 -9.93 4.18 -27.30
N GLU A 315 -9.51 3.26 -28.15
CA GLU A 315 -10.19 2.97 -29.40
C GLU A 315 -11.64 2.49 -29.18
N GLY A 316 -12.60 3.18 -29.79
CA GLY A 316 -14.03 2.88 -29.61
C GLY A 316 -14.54 3.09 -28.17
N GLY A 317 -13.77 3.78 -27.31
CA GLY A 317 -14.15 4.09 -25.94
C GLY A 317 -14.27 2.88 -25.01
N TYR A 318 -13.49 1.82 -25.24
CA TYR A 318 -13.60 0.56 -24.49
C TYR A 318 -13.24 0.68 -23.00
N HIS A 319 -12.48 1.70 -22.59
CA HIS A 319 -12.00 1.81 -21.22
C HIS A 319 -13.08 2.38 -20.31
N LEU A 320 -13.83 1.51 -19.65
CA LEU A 320 -14.98 1.87 -18.81
C LEU A 320 -14.60 2.03 -17.33
N ALA A 321 -13.40 2.56 -17.09
CA ALA A 321 -12.77 2.67 -15.79
C ALA A 321 -11.94 3.96 -15.67
N MET A 322 -11.41 4.17 -14.48
CA MET A 322 -10.48 5.24 -14.13
C MET A 322 -9.16 4.62 -13.68
N ASP A 323 -8.07 4.90 -14.41
CA ASP A 323 -6.73 4.45 -14.04
C ASP A 323 -6.04 5.52 -13.20
N ILE A 324 -5.67 5.12 -12.00
CA ILE A 324 -5.00 5.96 -11.00
C ILE A 324 -3.60 5.39 -10.78
N MET A 325 -2.59 6.08 -11.29
CA MET A 325 -1.19 5.72 -11.08
C MET A 325 -0.83 5.90 -9.61
N GLY A 326 -0.02 4.99 -9.11
CA GLY A 326 0.64 5.11 -7.82
C GLY A 326 1.89 4.24 -7.83
N GLU A 327 2.70 4.34 -6.78
CA GLU A 327 3.80 3.41 -6.60
C GLU A 327 3.28 2.09 -6.04
N ILE A 328 3.95 0.99 -6.38
CA ILE A 328 3.57 -0.33 -5.88
C ILE A 328 3.69 -0.31 -4.35
N GLY A 329 2.70 -0.88 -3.65
CA GLY A 329 2.66 -0.89 -2.18
C GLY A 329 1.93 0.31 -1.56
N TRP A 330 1.57 1.33 -2.34
CA TRP A 330 0.70 2.40 -1.82
C TRP A 330 -0.70 1.85 -1.48
N ASN A 331 -1.33 2.39 -0.44
CA ASN A 331 -2.64 1.93 0.00
C ASN A 331 -3.74 2.25 -1.02
N VAL A 332 -4.58 1.26 -1.30
CA VAL A 332 -5.84 1.39 -2.03
C VAL A 332 -6.99 1.36 -1.03
N ARG A 333 -7.80 2.40 -1.03
CA ARG A 333 -8.85 2.64 -0.02
C ARG A 333 -10.24 2.60 -0.64
N ALA A 334 -11.21 2.14 0.14
CA ALA A 334 -12.61 2.14 -0.25
C ALA A 334 -13.09 3.56 -0.53
N ALA A 335 -13.66 3.78 -1.71
CA ALA A 335 -14.21 5.05 -2.13
C ALA A 335 -15.53 5.40 -1.42
N ALA A 336 -16.21 4.42 -0.83
CA ALA A 336 -17.48 4.59 -0.12
C ALA A 336 -17.71 3.43 0.86
N PRO A 337 -18.58 3.58 1.88
CA PRO A 337 -18.90 2.48 2.79
C PRO A 337 -19.67 1.36 2.07
N GLY A 338 -19.49 0.12 2.51
CA GLY A 338 -20.17 -1.02 1.92
C GLY A 338 -19.68 -2.36 2.46
N ILE A 339 -20.01 -3.43 1.74
CA ILE A 339 -19.57 -4.80 2.04
C ILE A 339 -18.72 -5.33 0.89
N VAL A 340 -17.63 -6.03 1.20
CA VAL A 340 -16.78 -6.67 0.18
C VAL A 340 -17.56 -7.82 -0.45
N GLY A 341 -17.91 -7.67 -1.73
CA GLY A 341 -18.62 -8.69 -2.49
C GLY A 341 -17.69 -9.78 -3.03
N TYR A 342 -16.45 -9.39 -3.34
CA TYR A 342 -15.43 -10.30 -3.84
C TYR A 342 -14.02 -9.75 -3.56
N SER A 343 -13.09 -10.63 -3.19
CA SER A 343 -11.66 -10.34 -3.06
C SER A 343 -10.91 -11.59 -3.51
N GLY A 344 -10.13 -11.49 -4.57
CA GLY A 344 -9.49 -12.65 -5.20
C GLY A 344 -8.79 -12.30 -6.51
N ASN A 345 -8.37 -13.32 -7.27
CA ASN A 345 -7.60 -13.18 -8.51
C ASN A 345 -8.09 -14.08 -9.65
N GLU A 346 -9.24 -14.73 -9.47
CA GLU A 346 -9.82 -15.71 -10.41
C GLU A 346 -10.54 -15.05 -11.59
N VAL A 347 -10.69 -13.72 -11.57
CA VAL A 347 -11.22 -12.94 -12.69
C VAL A 347 -10.10 -12.61 -13.66
N ARG A 348 -10.07 -13.34 -14.77
CA ARG A 348 -9.05 -13.19 -15.82
C ARG A 348 -8.93 -11.74 -16.29
N GLY A 349 -7.69 -11.26 -16.38
CA GLY A 349 -7.34 -9.94 -16.91
C GLY A 349 -7.13 -8.87 -15.85
N PHE A 350 -7.78 -8.98 -14.70
CA PHE A 350 -7.72 -7.94 -13.67
C PHE A 350 -6.64 -8.14 -12.60
N GLY A 351 -6.04 -9.34 -12.52
CA GLY A 351 -5.10 -9.66 -11.44
C GLY A 351 -5.83 -9.77 -10.10
N ASN A 352 -5.19 -9.36 -9.01
CA ASN A 352 -5.85 -9.27 -7.72
C ASN A 352 -6.86 -8.11 -7.75
N ILE A 353 -8.11 -8.41 -7.38
CA ILE A 353 -9.19 -7.44 -7.34
C ILE A 353 -9.95 -7.47 -6.04
N VAL A 354 -10.50 -6.31 -5.67
CA VAL A 354 -11.53 -6.16 -4.65
C VAL A 354 -12.75 -5.54 -5.32
N ILE A 355 -13.94 -6.08 -5.04
CA ILE A 355 -15.22 -5.49 -5.45
C ILE A 355 -16.02 -5.20 -4.18
N VAL A 356 -16.35 -3.94 -3.95
CA VAL A 356 -17.16 -3.48 -2.82
C VAL A 356 -18.57 -3.18 -3.32
N ILE A 357 -19.56 -3.75 -2.64
CA ILE A 357 -20.98 -3.48 -2.85
C ILE A 357 -21.39 -2.38 -1.87
N HIS A 358 -22.03 -1.34 -2.37
CA HIS A 358 -22.44 -0.19 -1.57
C HIS A 358 -23.97 -0.17 -1.39
N PRO A 359 -24.45 0.58 -0.38
CA PRO A 359 -25.85 0.96 -0.27
C PRO A 359 -26.45 1.45 -1.59
N GLY A 360 -27.74 1.15 -1.79
CA GLY A 360 -28.51 1.56 -2.97
C GLY A 360 -28.10 0.87 -4.28
N GLY A 361 -27.10 -0.02 -4.27
CA GLY A 361 -26.77 -0.87 -5.41
C GLY A 361 -25.64 -0.36 -6.31
N TRP A 362 -24.78 0.56 -5.84
CA TRP A 362 -23.47 0.73 -6.47
C TRP A 362 -22.57 -0.46 -6.16
N ALA A 363 -21.65 -0.76 -7.08
CA ALA A 363 -20.45 -1.51 -6.77
C ALA A 363 -19.22 -0.72 -7.25
N THR A 364 -18.13 -0.76 -6.50
CA THR A 364 -16.82 -0.28 -6.95
C THR A 364 -15.85 -1.43 -7.06
N LEU A 365 -14.99 -1.39 -8.07
CA LEU A 365 -13.97 -2.39 -8.33
C LEU A 365 -12.59 -1.75 -8.32
N TYR A 366 -11.64 -2.40 -7.67
CA TYR A 366 -10.25 -1.99 -7.52
C TYR A 366 -9.38 -3.14 -7.99
N ALA A 367 -8.68 -2.97 -9.11
CA ALA A 367 -7.92 -4.04 -9.74
C ALA A 367 -6.43 -3.72 -9.90
N HIS A 368 -5.70 -4.74 -10.37
CA HIS A 368 -4.26 -4.76 -10.53
C HIS A 368 -3.50 -4.67 -9.20
N ASN A 369 -4.17 -4.94 -8.07
CA ASN A 369 -3.58 -4.84 -6.74
C ASN A 369 -2.38 -5.79 -6.58
N SER A 370 -1.40 -5.43 -5.76
CA SER A 370 -0.29 -6.34 -5.42
C SER A 370 -0.77 -7.39 -4.42
N VAL A 371 -1.49 -6.95 -3.39
CA VAL A 371 -2.11 -7.77 -2.35
C VAL A 371 -3.47 -7.20 -1.97
N ASN A 372 -4.42 -8.08 -1.67
CA ASN A 372 -5.71 -7.70 -1.08
C ASN A 372 -5.69 -8.03 0.41
N PHE A 373 -6.22 -7.12 1.22
CA PHE A 373 -6.23 -7.25 2.68
C PHE A 373 -7.59 -7.59 3.25
N VAL A 374 -8.64 -7.27 2.52
CA VAL A 374 -10.01 -7.56 2.91
C VAL A 374 -10.50 -8.85 2.26
N VAL A 375 -11.43 -9.52 2.93
CA VAL A 375 -12.07 -10.76 2.45
C VAL A 375 -13.55 -10.51 2.13
N ALA A 376 -14.14 -11.38 1.31
CA ALA A 376 -15.57 -11.29 1.03
C ALA A 376 -16.40 -11.34 2.32
N GLY A 377 -17.51 -10.60 2.35
CA GLY A 377 -18.41 -10.48 3.49
C GLY A 377 -17.98 -9.46 4.55
N GLU A 378 -16.79 -8.85 4.39
CA GLU A 378 -16.26 -7.84 5.32
C GLU A 378 -16.95 -6.49 5.11
N GLN A 379 -17.32 -5.82 6.19
CA GLN A 379 -17.87 -4.45 6.14
C GLN A 379 -16.72 -3.45 6.13
N VAL A 380 -16.79 -2.48 5.22
CA VAL A 380 -15.78 -1.44 5.04
C VAL A 380 -16.43 -0.06 5.13
N LYS A 381 -15.70 0.89 5.70
CA LYS A 381 -16.08 2.31 5.68
C LYS A 381 -15.42 2.98 4.48
N GLU A 382 -15.86 4.19 4.15
CA GLU A 382 -15.07 5.05 3.28
C GLU A 382 -13.68 5.25 3.87
N GLY A 383 -12.63 5.09 3.06
CA GLY A 383 -11.24 5.24 3.49
C GLY A 383 -10.58 3.97 4.05
N THR A 384 -11.35 2.92 4.37
CA THR A 384 -10.79 1.63 4.80
C THR A 384 -9.83 1.08 3.75
N ILE A 385 -8.65 0.61 4.19
CA ILE A 385 -7.63 0.05 3.31
C ILE A 385 -8.10 -1.32 2.83
N LEU A 386 -8.18 -1.48 1.51
CA LEU A 386 -8.65 -2.70 0.84
C LEU A 386 -7.49 -3.56 0.35
N ALA A 387 -6.46 -2.91 -0.16
CA ALA A 387 -5.38 -3.52 -0.93
C ALA A 387 -4.18 -2.57 -1.03
N GLU A 388 -3.12 -3.03 -1.68
CA GLU A 388 -2.00 -2.22 -2.14
C GLU A 388 -2.01 -2.07 -3.67
N VAL A 389 -1.55 -0.92 -4.16
CA VAL A 389 -1.32 -0.68 -5.59
C VAL A 389 -0.35 -1.71 -6.11
N GLY A 390 -0.67 -2.28 -7.28
CA GLY A 390 0.15 -3.29 -7.93
C GLY A 390 0.21 -3.12 -9.43
N SER A 391 0.67 -4.19 -10.09
CA SER A 391 0.63 -4.34 -11.53
C SER A 391 0.29 -5.80 -11.92
N THR A 392 -0.57 -6.45 -11.15
CA THR A 392 -0.96 -7.86 -11.40
C THR A 392 -1.98 -7.97 -12.52
N GLY A 393 -2.04 -9.13 -13.19
CA GLY A 393 -2.95 -9.34 -14.32
C GLY A 393 -2.47 -8.66 -15.60
N ILE A 394 -3.39 -8.20 -16.45
CA ILE A 394 -3.05 -7.48 -17.69
C ILE A 394 -2.87 -6.01 -17.36
N SER A 395 -1.67 -5.64 -16.95
CA SER A 395 -1.28 -4.26 -16.63
C SER A 395 0.01 -3.89 -17.37
N ARG A 396 0.16 -2.60 -17.71
CA ARG A 396 1.38 -2.04 -18.34
C ARG A 396 2.28 -1.30 -17.35
N GLY A 397 1.86 -1.18 -16.09
CA GLY A 397 2.61 -0.51 -15.03
C GLY A 397 1.79 -0.32 -13.76
N PRO A 398 2.39 0.16 -12.66
CA PRO A 398 1.73 0.29 -11.36
C PRO A 398 0.53 1.25 -11.34
N HIS A 399 -0.69 0.74 -11.19
CA HIS A 399 -1.89 1.58 -11.08
C HIS A 399 -3.06 0.81 -10.45
N VAL A 400 -4.08 1.55 -10.02
CA VAL A 400 -5.41 1.00 -9.73
C VAL A 400 -6.31 1.24 -10.93
N HIS A 401 -6.86 0.17 -11.49
CA HIS A 401 -8.00 0.24 -12.41
C HIS A 401 -9.27 0.29 -11.57
N PHE A 402 -9.91 1.45 -11.51
CA PHE A 402 -11.09 1.72 -10.70
C PHE A 402 -12.36 1.76 -11.55
N GLU A 403 -13.36 0.96 -11.21
CA GLU A 403 -14.67 1.02 -11.86
C GLU A 403 -15.77 1.40 -10.87
N LEU A 404 -16.75 2.18 -11.34
CA LEU A 404 -18.05 2.33 -10.72
C LEU A 404 -19.07 1.57 -11.57
N ILE A 405 -19.78 0.63 -10.96
CA ILE A 405 -20.77 -0.22 -11.60
C ILE A 405 -22.13 0.06 -10.97
N PHE A 406 -23.13 0.37 -11.80
CA PHE A 406 -24.50 0.56 -11.37
C PHE A 406 -25.46 0.18 -12.50
N ASP A 407 -26.57 -0.48 -12.16
CA ASP A 407 -27.64 -0.83 -13.10
C ASP A 407 -27.11 -1.47 -14.40
N ARG A 408 -26.30 -2.53 -14.24
CA ARG A 408 -25.68 -3.29 -15.34
C ARG A 408 -24.76 -2.49 -16.28
N LYS A 409 -24.36 -1.30 -15.89
CA LYS A 409 -23.48 -0.41 -16.63
C LYS A 409 -22.27 -0.02 -15.79
N ASN A 410 -21.20 0.32 -16.49
CA ASN A 410 -20.09 1.04 -15.90
C ASN A 410 -20.39 2.54 -16.03
N CYS A 411 -20.14 3.29 -14.98
CA CYS A 411 -20.36 4.73 -14.91
C CYS A 411 -19.05 5.47 -14.68
N ASP A 412 -18.92 6.68 -15.22
CA ASP A 412 -17.78 7.56 -15.01
C ASP A 412 -17.75 8.03 -13.55
N PRO A 413 -16.75 7.63 -12.75
CA PRO A 413 -16.65 8.04 -11.35
C PRO A 413 -16.12 9.46 -11.16
N ALA A 414 -15.52 10.07 -12.20
CA ALA A 414 -14.83 11.36 -12.09
C ALA A 414 -15.67 12.48 -11.42
N PRO A 415 -16.96 12.68 -11.77
CA PRO A 415 -17.77 13.75 -11.18
C PRO A 415 -18.12 13.53 -9.70
N LEU A 416 -18.05 12.28 -9.24
CA LEU A 416 -18.43 11.88 -7.89
C LEU A 416 -17.25 11.98 -6.92
N PHE A 417 -16.01 12.02 -7.41
CA PHE A 417 -14.85 12.08 -6.53
C PHE A 417 -14.79 13.36 -5.69
N ARG A 418 -14.37 13.20 -4.42
CA ARG A 418 -14.08 14.28 -3.48
C ARG A 418 -12.65 14.16 -2.95
N PRO A 419 -11.86 15.26 -2.92
CA PRO A 419 -12.23 16.63 -3.35
C PRO A 419 -12.33 16.82 -4.87
N GLY A 420 -11.95 15.81 -5.66
CA GLY A 420 -12.01 15.80 -7.12
C GLY A 420 -10.99 14.82 -7.69
N VAL A 421 -10.78 14.85 -9.01
CA VAL A 421 -9.73 14.07 -9.68
C VAL A 421 -8.37 14.75 -9.49
N ARG A 422 -7.38 13.99 -9.01
CA ARG A 422 -6.01 14.48 -8.82
C ARG A 422 -5.19 14.26 -10.08
N HIS A 423 -4.44 15.28 -10.52
CA HIS A 423 -3.51 15.19 -11.65
C HIS A 423 -2.08 15.43 -11.16
N ARG A 424 -1.08 14.81 -11.80
CA ARG A 424 0.33 14.84 -11.34
C ARG A 424 0.93 16.25 -11.27
N HIS A 425 0.67 17.06 -12.30
CA HIS A 425 1.28 18.38 -12.47
C HIS A 425 0.26 19.50 -12.67
N ARG A 426 -1.01 19.23 -12.36
CA ARG A 426 -2.08 20.23 -12.48
C ARG A 426 -2.90 20.24 -11.20
N PRO A 427 -3.35 21.41 -10.74
CA PRO A 427 -4.30 21.48 -9.65
C PRO A 427 -5.51 20.60 -9.99
N SER A 428 -6.06 19.94 -8.98
CA SER A 428 -7.26 19.11 -9.14
C SER A 428 -8.33 19.93 -9.84
N LYS A 429 -8.78 19.47 -11.02
CA LYS A 429 -9.87 20.13 -11.71
C LYS A 429 -11.10 19.92 -10.84
N ALA A 430 -11.59 20.99 -10.23
CA ALA A 430 -12.86 20.95 -9.52
C ALA A 430 -13.94 20.65 -10.55
N PHE A 431 -14.39 19.40 -10.62
CA PHE A 431 -15.67 19.11 -11.26
C PHE A 431 -16.75 19.82 -10.46
N SER A 432 -17.85 20.19 -11.12
CA SER A 432 -19.04 20.64 -10.39
C SER A 432 -19.36 19.59 -9.32
N LYS A 433 -19.55 20.00 -8.06
CA LYS A 433 -19.86 19.09 -6.96
C LYS A 433 -21.19 18.41 -7.27
N VAL A 434 -21.12 17.19 -7.80
CA VAL A 434 -22.28 16.39 -8.17
C VAL A 434 -22.46 15.27 -7.18
N GLU A 435 -23.65 15.17 -6.58
CA GLU A 435 -24.01 14.05 -5.72
C GLU A 435 -25.07 13.19 -6.39
N TRP A 436 -24.99 11.87 -6.20
CA TRP A 436 -25.97 10.91 -6.68
C TRP A 436 -26.43 10.02 -5.52
N ARG A 437 -27.48 10.45 -4.81
CA ARG A 437 -27.98 9.80 -3.58
C ARG A 437 -29.17 8.87 -3.78
N ARG A 438 -29.88 9.01 -4.90
CA ARG A 438 -31.09 8.23 -5.21
C ARG A 438 -30.88 7.44 -6.51
N PRO A 439 -31.11 6.13 -6.53
CA PRO A 439 -30.91 5.28 -7.71
C PRO A 439 -31.48 5.85 -9.02
N LYS A 440 -32.69 6.41 -8.97
CA LYS A 440 -33.40 6.97 -10.13
C LYS A 440 -32.90 8.36 -10.58
N ASP A 441 -32.22 9.10 -9.71
CA ASP A 441 -31.86 10.50 -9.94
C ASP A 441 -30.38 10.62 -10.36
N ARG A 442 -29.97 9.87 -11.40
CA ARG A 442 -28.60 9.91 -11.92
C ARG A 442 -28.28 11.30 -12.50
N PRO A 443 -27.23 11.99 -12.01
CA PRO A 443 -26.82 13.27 -12.58
C PRO A 443 -26.36 13.14 -14.04
N ARG A 444 -26.65 14.16 -14.85
CA ARG A 444 -26.29 14.16 -16.29
C ARG A 444 -24.79 14.07 -16.54
N GLN A 445 -23.98 14.57 -15.61
CA GLN A 445 -22.52 14.55 -15.66
C GLN A 445 -21.93 13.14 -15.51
N VAL A 446 -22.66 12.21 -14.85
CA VAL A 446 -22.19 10.84 -14.62
C VAL A 446 -22.60 9.98 -15.81
N SER A 447 -21.75 9.90 -16.83
CA SER A 447 -21.99 9.07 -18.01
C SER A 447 -21.97 7.59 -17.64
N CYS A 448 -22.85 6.76 -18.21
CA CYS A 448 -22.82 5.31 -18.00
C CYS A 448 -22.96 4.57 -19.34
N MET A 449 -22.15 3.53 -19.53
CA MET A 449 -22.13 2.71 -20.73
C MET A 449 -22.22 1.23 -20.37
N PRO A 450 -22.90 0.40 -21.20
CA PRO A 450 -22.87 -1.04 -21.02
C PRO A 450 -21.43 -1.56 -21.07
N ARG A 451 -21.11 -2.56 -20.24
CA ARG A 451 -19.82 -3.24 -20.30
C ARG A 451 -19.63 -3.88 -21.67
N ARG A 452 -18.49 -3.62 -22.31
CA ARG A 452 -18.13 -4.14 -23.64
C ARG A 452 -16.78 -4.85 -23.55
N ARG A 453 -16.55 -5.83 -24.43
CA ARG A 453 -15.24 -6.49 -24.56
C ARG A 453 -14.33 -5.63 -25.45
N HIS A 454 -13.03 -5.69 -25.20
CA HIS A 454 -12.05 -4.97 -26.02
C HIS A 454 -12.10 -5.50 -27.47
N PRO A 455 -12.20 -4.63 -28.50
CA PRO A 455 -12.37 -5.06 -29.89
C PRO A 455 -11.26 -5.99 -30.40
N ARG A 456 -10.02 -5.80 -29.92
CA ARG A 456 -8.82 -6.57 -30.32
C ARG A 456 -8.25 -7.53 -29.27
N SER A 457 -8.98 -7.90 -28.21
CA SER A 457 -8.37 -8.80 -27.22
C SER A 457 -8.23 -10.22 -27.80
N ARG A 458 -6.99 -10.69 -27.99
CA ARG A 458 -6.65 -12.08 -28.41
C ARG A 458 -7.15 -13.19 -27.46
N TRP A 459 -7.74 -12.79 -26.34
CA TRP A 459 -8.37 -13.66 -25.35
C TRP A 459 -9.87 -13.91 -25.66
N VAL A 460 -10.32 -13.49 -26.85
CA VAL A 460 -11.65 -13.69 -27.43
C VAL A 460 -11.49 -14.66 -28.59
N ILE A 461 -12.14 -15.83 -28.52
CA ILE A 461 -12.50 -16.54 -29.75
C ILE A 461 -13.56 -15.66 -30.41
N HIS A 462 -13.26 -15.15 -31.59
CA HIS A 462 -14.27 -14.55 -32.45
C HIS A 462 -15.08 -15.73 -33.00
N GLU A 463 -16.26 -15.99 -32.42
CA GLU A 463 -17.28 -16.72 -33.17
C GLU A 463 -17.76 -15.74 -34.24
N ASP A 464 -17.26 -15.93 -35.46
CA ASP A 464 -17.78 -15.26 -36.65
C ASP A 464 -19.24 -15.73 -36.85
N PRO A 465 -20.24 -14.83 -36.79
CA PRO A 465 -21.62 -15.20 -37.06
C PRO A 465 -21.86 -15.58 -38.53
N GLU A 466 -20.86 -15.42 -39.41
CA GLU A 466 -20.94 -15.77 -40.83
C GLU A 466 -20.52 -17.22 -41.14
N LYS A 467 -20.05 -18.01 -40.16
CA LYS A 467 -19.69 -19.42 -40.39
C LYS A 467 -20.78 -20.45 -40.14
N ASP A 468 -21.89 -20.08 -39.50
CA ASP A 468 -23.02 -20.99 -39.24
C ASP A 468 -24.03 -21.08 -40.41
N SER A 469 -23.86 -20.29 -41.48
CA SER A 469 -24.73 -20.36 -42.67
C SER A 469 -24.19 -21.23 -43.81
N GLN A 470 -23.10 -21.97 -43.61
CA GLN A 470 -22.53 -22.88 -44.62
C GLN A 470 -22.34 -24.34 -44.15
N ALA A 471 -22.87 -24.70 -42.98
CA ALA A 471 -22.84 -26.09 -42.47
C ALA A 471 -24.24 -26.73 -42.46
N GLY A 472 -25.08 -26.37 -43.42
CA GLY A 472 -26.44 -26.88 -43.58
C GLY A 472 -26.89 -26.88 -45.04
N GLU A 473 -26.17 -27.61 -45.89
CA GLU A 473 -26.68 -28.24 -47.12
C GLU A 473 -26.07 -29.63 -47.28
#